data_AF-A0AA96MYV1-F1
#
_entry.id   AF-A0AA96MYV1-F1
#
_cell.length_a   1.000
_cell.length_b   1.000
_cell.length_c   1.000
_cell.angle_alpha   90.00
_cell.angle_beta   90.00
_cell.angle_gamma   90.00
#
_symmetry.space_group_name_H-M   'P 1'
#
loop_
_entity.id
_entity.type
_entity.pdbx_description
1 polymer ?
#
loop_
_entity_poly.entity_id
_entity_poly.type
_entity_poly.pdbx_seq_one_letter_code
_entity_poly.pdbx_strand_id
1 'polypeptide(L)' 'MGKLKQLFLLLTVVSQILGLVMLFINIKIAILLYVLYAVLFVLIFIILIIERQKEKEEEKRNDYRNY' A
#
# COMPACT_ATOMS: atom_id res chain seq x y z
N MET A 1 4.27 -11.77 -4.19
CA MET A 1 3.98 -10.32 -4.06
C MET A 1 5.07 -9.54 -4.78
N GLY A 2 4.73 -8.56 -5.62
CA GLY A 2 5.75 -7.73 -6.28
C GLY A 2 6.62 -6.98 -5.27
N LYS A 3 7.91 -6.76 -5.58
CA LYS A 3 8.89 -6.07 -4.71
C LYS A 3 8.40 -4.70 -4.23
N LEU A 4 7.63 -4.00 -5.06
CA LEU A 4 6.99 -2.73 -4.72
C LEU A 4 6.02 -2.85 -3.53
N LYS A 5 5.11 -3.83 -3.54
CA LYS A 5 4.17 -4.04 -2.43
C LYS A 5 4.88 -4.31 -1.11
N GLN A 6 5.96 -5.09 -1.16
CA GLN A 6 6.74 -5.43 0.02
C GLN A 6 7.45 -4.19 0.60
N LEU A 7 7.98 -3.32 -0.27
CA LEU A 7 8.56 -2.04 0.12
C LEU A 7 7.51 -1.12 0.75
N PHE A 8 6.33 -0.99 0.14
CA PHE A 8 5.24 -0.18 0.67
C PHE A 8 4.76 -0.69 2.03
N LEU A 9 4.59 -1.99 2.20
CA LEU A 9 4.24 -2.61 3.49
C LEU A 9 5.29 -2.30 4.56
N LEU A 10 6.57 -2.47 4.24
CA LEU A 10 7.65 -2.20 5.18
C LEU A 10 7.71 -0.72 5.57
N LEU A 11 7.55 0.19 4.59
CA LEU A 11 7.50 1.63 4.83
C LEU A 11 6.32 2.01 5.75
N THR A 12 5.18 1.34 5.56
CA THR A 12 3.96 1.56 6.34
C THR A 12 4.17 1.17 7.81
N VAL A 13 4.75 0.00 8.06
CA VAL A 13 5.06 -0.48 9.42
C VAL A 13 6.07 0.44 10.11
N VAL A 14 7.15 0.81 9.40
CA VAL A 14 8.18 1.71 9.94
C VAL A 14 7.60 3.09 10.27
N SER A 15 6.79 3.66 9.37
CA SER A 15 6.10 4.92 9.59
C SER A 15 5.19 4.89 10.81
N GLN A 16 4.49 3.77 11.04
CA GLN A 16 3.57 3.62 12.16
C GLN A 16 4.31 3.58 13.50
N ILE A 17 5.43 2.84 13.58
CA ILE A 17 6.28 2.78 14.78
C ILE A 17 6.91 4.17 15.05
N LEU A 18 7.45 4.82 14.02
CA LEU A 18 7.99 6.18 14.14
C LEU A 18 6.94 7.20 14.57
N GLY A 19 5.71 7.10 14.04
CA GLY A 19 4.59 7.96 14.41
C GLY A 19 4.19 7.80 15.88
N LEU A 20 4.16 6.56 16.39
CA LEU A 20 3.90 6.28 17.81
C LEU A 20 4.98 6.87 18.72
N VAL A 21 6.26 6.76 18.35
CA VAL A 21 7.37 7.35 19.12
C VAL A 21 7.31 8.89 19.08
N MET A 22 7.02 9.46 17.91
CA MET A 22 6.92 10.91 17.72
C MET A 22 5.76 11.54 18.50
N LEU A 23 4.69 10.82 18.84
CA LEU A 23 3.61 11.34 19.69
C LEU A 23 4.12 11.83 21.05
N PHE A 24 5.16 11.19 21.59
CA PHE A 24 5.76 11.54 22.87
C PHE A 24 6.84 12.62 22.78
N ILE A 25 7.39 12.87 21.59
CA ILE A 25 8.46 13.84 21.37
C ILE A 25 7.90 15.16 20.82
N ASN A 26 7.10 15.08 19.75
CA ASN A 26 6.56 16.25 19.07
C ASN A 26 5.27 15.92 18.32
N ILE A 27 4.14 16.31 18.92
CA ILE A 27 2.79 16.08 18.39
C ILE A 27 2.62 16.65 16.97
N LYS A 28 3.25 17.80 16.63
CA LYS A 28 3.11 18.38 15.28
C LYS A 28 3.72 17.48 14.21
N ILE A 29 4.89 16.88 14.49
CA ILE A 29 5.55 15.94 13.58
C ILE A 29 4.79 14.62 13.54
N ALA A 30 4.25 14.17 14.67
CA ALA A 30 3.41 12.97 14.72
C ALA A 30 2.17 13.10 13.84
N ILE A 31 1.46 14.23 13.88
CA ILE A 31 0.29 14.49 13.03
C ILE A 31 0.69 14.41 11.55
N LEU A 32 1.80 15.02 11.15
CA LEU A 32 2.28 14.95 9.77
C LEU A 32 2.61 13.52 9.33
N LEU A 33 3.23 12.72 10.20
CA LEU A 33 3.51 11.30 9.95
C LEU A 33 2.22 10.47 9.81
N TYR A 34 1.20 10.75 10.61
CA TYR A 34 -0.10 10.06 10.51
C TYR A 34 -0.85 10.41 9.23
N VAL A 35 -0.78 11.67 8.77
CA VAL A 35 -1.35 12.07 7.48
C VAL A 35 -0.62 11.35 6.34
N LEU A 36 0.71 11.30 6.38
CA LEU A 36 1.51 10.58 5.39
C LEU A 36 1.18 9.07 5.38
N TYR A 37 1.03 8.47 6.55
CA TYR A 37 0.59 7.08 6.70
C TYR A 37 -0.77 6.84 6.06
N ALA A 38 -1.75 7.72 6.28
CA ALA A 38 -3.07 7.60 5.68
C ALA A 38 -3.02 7.64 4.14
N VAL A 39 -2.17 8.51 3.57
CA VAL A 39 -1.97 8.59 2.11
C VAL A 39 -1.33 7.30 1.57
N LEU A 40 -0.29 6.80 2.23
CA LEU A 40 0.36 5.54 1.86
C LEU A 40 -0.63 4.35 1.91
N PHE A 41 -1.50 4.33 2.91
CA PHE A 41 -2.53 3.31 3.06
C PHE A 41 -3.52 3.32 1.89
N VAL A 42 -4.00 4.49 1.47
CA VAL A 42 -4.87 4.64 0.30
C VAL A 42 -4.18 4.18 -0.98
N LEU A 43 -2.90 4.54 -1.17
CA LEU A 43 -2.11 4.10 -2.32
C LEU A 43 -1.97 2.57 -2.39
N ILE A 44 -1.72 1.91 -1.26
CA ILE A 44 -1.66 0.44 -1.18
C ILE A 44 -3.00 -0.17 -1.62
N PHE A 45 -4.13 0.39 -1.15
CA PHE A 45 -5.45 -0.08 -1.57
C PHE A 45 -5.66 0.03 -3.07
N ILE A 46 -5.29 1.16 -3.68
CA ILE A 46 -5.38 1.36 -5.13
C ILE A 46 -4.53 0.34 -5.88
N ILE A 47 -3.28 0.12 -5.46
CA ILE A 47 -2.38 -0.86 -6.09
C ILE A 47 -3.00 -2.27 -6.05
N LEU A 48 -3.55 -2.67 -4.90
CA LEU A 48 -4.20 -3.97 -4.75
C LEU A 48 -5.43 -4.12 -5.66
N ILE A 49 -6.22 -3.06 -5.82
CA ILE A 49 -7.39 -3.06 -6.73
C ILE A 49 -6.94 -3.20 -8.18
N ILE A 50 -5.93 -2.42 -8.61
CA ILE A 50 -5.40 -2.47 -9.98
C ILE A 50 -4.86 -3.86 -10.30
N GLU A 51 -4.07 -4.46 -9.42
CA GLU A 51 -3.56 -5.81 -9.63
C GLU A 51 -4.67 -6.84 -9.72
N ARG A 52 -5.71 -6.73 -8.89
CA ARG A 52 -6.88 -7.61 -9.00
C ARG A 52 -7.64 -7.45 -10.31
N GLN A 53 -7.67 -6.25 -10.89
CA GLN A 53 -8.26 -6.06 -12.21
C GLN A 53 -7.36 -6.64 -13.30
N LYS A 54 -6.05 -6.44 -13.19
CA LYS A 54 -5.07 -6.98 -14.13
C LYS A 54 -5.07 -8.51 -14.18
N GLU A 55 -5.13 -9.17 -13.02
CA GLU A 55 -5.26 -10.64 -12.95
C GLU A 55 -6.53 -11.13 -13.69
N LYS A 56 -7.66 -10.43 -13.53
CA LYS A 56 -8.91 -10.75 -14.23
C LYS A 56 -8.86 -10.46 -15.73
N GLU A 57 -8.13 -9.43 -16.14
CA GLU A 57 -7.90 -9.14 -17.57
C GLU A 57 -6.98 -10.19 -18.21
N GLU A 58 -5.93 -10.61 -17.51
CA GLU A 58 -5.06 -11.70 -17.95
C GLU A 58 -5.83 -13.03 -18.09
N GLU A 59 -6.73 -13.38 -17.15
CA GLU A 59 -7.63 -14.54 -17.29
C GLU A 59 -8.57 -14.43 -18.49
N LYS A 60 -9.18 -13.26 -18.73
CA LYS A 60 -10.06 -13.05 -19.91
C LYS A 60 -9.30 -13.10 -21.23
N ARG A 61 -8.04 -12.66 -21.25
CA ARG A 61 -7.20 -12.64 -22.45
C ARG A 61 -6.68 -14.02 -22.82
N ASN A 62 -6.51 -14.90 -21.84
CA ASN A 62 -6.07 -16.28 -22.01
C ASN A 62 -7.25 -17.26 -22.11
N ASP A 63 -8.38 -16.83 -22.69
CA ASP A 63 -9.52 -17.70 -22.94
C ASP A 63 -9.16 -18.74 -24.02
N TYR A 64 -8.67 -19.90 -23.59
CA TYR A 64 -8.41 -21.10 -24.41
C TYR A 64 -9.72 -21.79 -24.89
N ARG A 65 -10.84 -21.06 -24.95
CA ARG A 65 -12.15 -21.56 -25.42
C ARG A 65 -12.27 -21.72 -26.94
N ASN A 66 -11.16 -21.72 -27.67
CA ASN A 66 -11.13 -21.89 -29.12
C ASN A 66 -10.40 -23.18 -29.52
N TYR A 67 -10.76 -24.30 -28.89
CA TYR A 67 -10.47 -25.66 -29.35
C TYR A 67 -11.70 -26.54 -29.21
#